data_AF-A0A8B4R8R1-F1
#
_entry.id   AF-A0A8B4R8R1-F1
#
_cell.length_a   1.000
_cell.length_b   1.000
_cell.length_c   1.000
_cell.angle_alpha   90.00
_cell.angle_beta   90.00
_cell.angle_gamma   90.00
#
_symmetry.space_group_name_H-M   'P 1'
#
loop_
_entity.id
_entity.type
_entity.pdbx_description
1 polymer ?
#
loop_
_entity_poly.entity_id
_entity_poly.type
_entity_poly.pdbx_seq_one_letter_code
_entity_poly.pdbx_strand_id
1 'polypeptide(L)'
;MSKELSKMNEKDALEVVKGMTLEDMMIEVLSSQKQVKASQEAIKKDVEEVRSLAIEIDKKVHIDDVEASEIKSIISKQAYGFAKEYFDTSGKIASQNLFASKKGQFIRLQHSHLKHHFNVTKYTHIKHTEAEKAFSYLKSLTFDSFSLFEIRETPKQKEIIALEKGDVA
;
A
#
# COMPACT_ATOMS: atom_id res chain seq x y z
N MET A 1 42.96 -0.11 28.78
CA MET A 1 43.60 -1.15 27.95
C MET A 1 42.76 -1.58 26.76
N SER A 2 41.75 -2.46 26.85
CA SER A 2 41.02 -2.95 25.64
C SER A 2 40.43 -1.84 24.73
N LYS A 3 39.80 -0.83 25.33
CA LYS A 3 39.29 0.37 24.62
C LYS A 3 40.37 1.33 24.11
N GLU A 4 41.59 1.24 24.63
CA GLU A 4 42.74 2.06 24.20
C GLU A 4 43.47 1.36 23.07
N LEU A 5 43.74 0.05 23.19
CA LEU A 5 44.27 -0.81 22.12
C LEU A 5 43.38 -0.76 20.87
N SER A 6 42.06 -0.75 21.03
CA SER A 6 41.12 -0.66 19.89
C SER A 6 41.16 0.68 19.14
N LYS A 7 41.82 1.71 19.70
CA LYS A 7 41.96 3.04 19.10
C LYS A 7 43.38 3.31 18.59
N MET A 8 44.33 2.42 18.88
CA MET A 8 45.72 2.52 18.43
C MET A 8 45.85 1.99 17.00
N ASN A 9 46.88 2.45 16.29
CA ASN A 9 47.23 1.82 15.03
C ASN A 9 47.77 0.40 15.29
N GLU A 10 47.75 -0.43 14.25
CA GLU A 10 48.04 -1.86 14.35
C GLU A 10 49.47 -2.15 14.84
N LYS A 11 50.45 -1.29 14.52
CA LYS A 11 51.85 -1.44 14.94
C LYS A 11 52.03 -1.16 16.43
N ASP A 12 51.44 -0.09 16.93
CA ASP A 12 51.56 0.33 18.33
C ASP A 12 50.83 -0.66 19.25
N ALA A 13 49.68 -1.18 18.80
CA ALA A 13 48.97 -2.24 19.51
C ALA A 13 49.80 -3.53 19.62
N LEU A 14 50.51 -3.89 18.55
CA LEU A 14 51.40 -5.06 18.50
C LEU A 14 52.60 -4.93 19.45
N GLU A 15 53.17 -3.73 19.61
CA GLU A 15 54.25 -3.50 20.58
C GLU A 15 53.78 -3.64 22.02
N VAL A 16 52.60 -3.11 22.35
CA VAL A 16 52.00 -3.25 23.69
C VAL A 16 51.76 -4.73 24.01
N VAL A 17 51.19 -5.49 23.06
CA VAL A 17 50.92 -6.93 23.25
C VAL A 17 52.21 -7.75 23.40
N LYS A 18 53.28 -7.41 22.67
CA LYS A 18 54.59 -8.08 22.82
C LYS A 18 55.21 -7.90 24.21
N GLY A 19 54.85 -6.85 24.94
CA GLY A 19 55.29 -6.60 26.31
C GLY A 19 54.45 -7.29 27.39
N MET A 20 53.34 -7.94 27.04
CA MET A 20 52.41 -8.55 27.99
C MET A 20 52.78 -10.00 28.33
N THR A 21 52.42 -10.43 29.54
CA THR A 21 52.50 -11.85 29.89
C THR A 21 51.39 -12.66 29.22
N LEU A 22 51.56 -13.98 29.18
CA LEU A 22 50.55 -14.91 28.63
C LEU A 22 49.22 -14.85 29.38
N GLU A 23 49.27 -14.64 30.70
CA GLU A 23 48.06 -14.45 31.54
C GLU A 23 47.36 -13.13 31.21
N ASP A 24 48.10 -12.03 31.06
CA ASP A 24 47.53 -10.72 30.72
C ASP A 24 46.85 -10.74 29.34
N MET A 25 47.47 -11.41 28.36
CA MET A 25 46.87 -11.63 27.04
C MET A 25 45.58 -12.45 27.13
N MET A 26 45.54 -13.51 27.96
CA MET A 26 44.33 -14.32 28.16
C MET A 26 43.20 -13.51 28.80
N ILE A 27 43.49 -12.68 29.80
CA ILE A 27 42.51 -11.80 30.44
C ILE A 27 41.93 -10.83 29.41
N GLU A 28 42.76 -10.25 28.55
CA GLU A 28 42.34 -9.29 27.53
C GLU A 28 41.53 -9.91 26.40
N VAL A 29 41.87 -11.14 25.99
CA VAL A 29 41.06 -11.91 25.02
C VAL A 29 39.69 -12.25 25.63
N LEU A 30 39.64 -12.70 26.88
CA LEU A 30 38.38 -13.01 27.57
C LEU A 30 37.53 -11.76 27.79
N SER A 31 38.14 -10.61 28.09
CA SER A 31 37.45 -9.32 28.26
C SER A 31 36.87 -8.84 26.93
N SER A 32 37.65 -8.92 25.85
CA SER A 32 37.23 -8.59 24.48
C SER A 32 36.11 -9.50 24.00
N GLN A 33 36.18 -10.82 24.24
CA GLN A 33 35.11 -11.76 23.91
C GLN A 33 33.80 -11.43 24.63
N LYS A 34 33.86 -11.04 25.91
CA LYS A 34 32.67 -10.58 26.66
C LYS A 34 32.07 -9.31 26.06
N GLN A 35 32.90 -8.33 25.69
CA GLN A 35 32.43 -7.10 25.05
C GLN A 35 31.82 -7.36 23.67
N VAL A 36 32.42 -8.24 22.86
CA VAL A 36 31.87 -8.63 21.56
C VAL A 36 30.51 -9.31 21.73
N LYS A 37 30.36 -10.25 22.68
CA LYS A 37 29.07 -10.89 22.97
C LYS A 37 28.00 -9.88 23.39
N ALA A 38 28.33 -8.99 24.33
CA ALA A 38 27.42 -7.92 24.76
C ALA A 38 27.02 -7.00 23.60
N SER A 39 27.96 -6.69 22.69
CA SER A 39 27.69 -5.86 21.51
C SER A 39 26.83 -6.60 20.49
N GLN A 40 27.05 -7.90 20.28
CA GLN A 40 26.20 -8.74 19.41
C GLN A 40 24.77 -8.84 19.95
N GLU A 41 24.60 -9.00 21.26
CA GLU A 41 23.29 -9.01 21.92
C GLU A 41 22.58 -7.65 21.78
N ALA A 42 23.29 -6.54 21.98
CA ALA A 42 22.76 -5.20 21.77
C ALA A 42 22.33 -4.96 20.32
N ILE A 43 23.20 -5.28 19.34
CA ILE A 43 22.89 -5.15 17.91
C ILE A 43 21.67 -6.00 17.54
N LYS A 44 21.58 -7.23 18.05
CA LYS A 44 20.43 -8.09 17.77
C LYS A 44 19.13 -7.46 18.28
N LYS A 45 19.15 -6.89 19.48
CA LYS A 45 18.00 -6.18 20.06
C LYS A 45 17.63 -4.95 19.22
N ASP A 46 18.61 -4.14 18.81
CA ASP A 46 18.37 -2.95 17.98
C ASP A 46 17.77 -3.33 16.63
N VAL A 47 18.24 -4.42 16.02
CA VAL A 47 17.69 -4.95 14.74
C VAL A 47 16.24 -5.43 14.92
N GLU A 48 15.93 -6.10 16.03
CA GLU A 48 14.56 -6.52 16.34
C GLU A 48 13.63 -5.31 16.54
N GLU A 49 14.11 -4.27 17.23
CA GLU A 49 13.38 -3.02 17.44
C GLU A 49 13.10 -2.30 16.11
N VAL A 50 14.12 -2.12 15.27
CA VAL A 50 13.97 -1.52 13.93
C VAL A 50 12.97 -2.29 13.07
N ARG A 51 13.02 -3.64 13.10
CA ARG A 51 12.05 -4.46 12.38
C ARG A 51 10.62 -4.25 12.90
N SER A 52 10.45 -4.17 14.21
CA SER A 52 9.14 -3.93 14.82
C SER A 52 8.58 -2.56 14.41
N LEU A 53 9.42 -1.52 14.43
CA LEU A 53 9.06 -0.17 14.00
C LEU A 53 8.70 -0.12 12.52
N ALA A 54 9.47 -0.79 11.66
CA ALA A 54 9.16 -0.86 10.23
C ALA A 54 7.80 -1.52 9.96
N ILE A 55 7.46 -2.58 10.69
CA ILE A 55 6.14 -3.24 10.60
C ILE A 55 5.03 -2.31 11.10
N GLU A 56 5.26 -1.56 12.18
CA GLU A 56 4.28 -0.58 12.67
C GLU A 56 4.05 0.59 11.71
N ILE A 57 5.12 1.06 11.05
CA ILE A 57 5.04 2.10 10.03
C ILE A 57 4.25 1.58 8.83
N ASP A 58 4.57 0.39 8.30
CA ASP A 58 3.83 -0.22 7.19
C ASP A 58 2.32 -0.38 7.50
N LYS A 59 1.97 -0.68 8.75
CA LYS A 59 0.56 -0.76 9.17
C LYS A 59 -0.16 0.60 9.15
N LYS A 60 0.56 1.71 9.28
CA LYS A 60 -0.01 3.06 9.46
C LYS A 60 0.07 3.92 8.19
N VAL A 61 0.96 3.60 7.26
CA VAL A 61 1.18 4.39 6.05
C VAL A 61 0.17 3.97 4.97
N HIS A 62 -0.87 4.78 4.82
CA HIS A 62 -1.82 4.69 3.72
C HIS A 62 -1.26 5.32 2.43
N ILE A 63 -1.96 5.09 1.32
CA ILE A 63 -1.65 5.73 0.04
C ILE A 63 -1.62 7.25 0.15
N ASP A 64 -0.74 7.87 -0.63
CA ASP A 64 -0.63 9.33 -0.69
C ASP A 64 -1.64 9.97 -1.68
N ASP A 65 -1.59 11.30 -1.80
CA ASP A 65 -2.50 12.04 -2.68
C ASP A 65 -2.25 11.78 -4.17
N VAL A 66 -1.02 11.45 -4.57
CA VAL A 66 -0.65 11.14 -5.95
C VAL A 66 -1.26 9.79 -6.33
N GLU A 67 -1.08 8.78 -5.47
CA GLU A 67 -1.64 7.44 -5.63
C GLU A 67 -3.18 7.46 -5.59
N ALA A 68 -3.75 8.23 -4.67
CA ALA A 68 -5.20 8.41 -4.60
C ALA A 68 -5.75 9.11 -5.87
N SER A 69 -4.98 10.02 -6.47
CA SER A 69 -5.33 10.69 -7.72
C SER A 69 -5.26 9.73 -8.92
N GLU A 70 -4.28 8.83 -8.94
CA GLU A 70 -4.17 7.81 -9.99
C GLU A 70 -5.35 6.81 -9.93
N ILE A 71 -5.77 6.37 -8.73
CA ILE A 71 -6.99 5.57 -8.56
C ILE A 71 -8.20 6.29 -9.17
N LYS A 72 -8.39 7.58 -8.87
CA LYS A 72 -9.51 8.37 -9.42
C LYS A 72 -9.42 8.48 -10.95
N SER A 73 -8.22 8.66 -11.49
CA SER A 73 -7.95 8.74 -12.93
C SER A 73 -8.37 7.45 -13.64
N ILE A 74 -7.93 6.30 -13.13
CA ILE A 74 -8.27 4.97 -13.64
C ILE A 74 -9.79 4.75 -13.61
N ILE A 75 -10.41 4.96 -12.43
CA ILE A 75 -11.86 4.76 -12.24
C ILE A 75 -12.68 5.66 -13.17
N SER A 76 -12.30 6.93 -13.34
CA SER A 76 -13.04 7.87 -14.19
C SER A 76 -13.01 7.47 -15.66
N LYS A 77 -11.85 7.00 -16.15
CA LYS A 77 -11.68 6.50 -17.53
C LYS A 77 -12.49 5.23 -17.76
N GLN A 78 -12.35 4.23 -16.88
CA GLN A 78 -13.05 2.95 -17.00
C GLN A 78 -14.57 3.11 -16.84
N ALA A 79 -15.04 3.94 -15.91
CA ALA A 79 -16.47 4.17 -15.69
C ALA A 79 -17.17 4.74 -16.94
N TYR A 80 -16.46 5.55 -17.73
CA TYR A 80 -16.98 6.01 -19.02
C TYR A 80 -17.14 4.84 -20.00
N GLY A 81 -16.12 3.99 -20.12
CA GLY A 81 -16.16 2.79 -20.95
C GLY A 81 -17.30 1.85 -20.57
N PHE A 82 -17.43 1.52 -19.28
CA PHE A 82 -18.50 0.66 -18.79
C PHE A 82 -19.90 1.26 -18.98
N ALA A 83 -20.07 2.57 -18.82
CA ALA A 83 -21.34 3.23 -19.09
C ALA A 83 -21.71 3.14 -20.58
N LYS A 84 -20.72 3.32 -21.47
CA LYS A 84 -20.92 3.17 -22.91
C LYS A 84 -21.33 1.73 -23.27
N GLU A 85 -20.57 0.76 -22.80
CA GLU A 85 -20.84 -0.67 -23.04
C GLU A 85 -22.22 -1.12 -22.52
N TYR A 86 -22.65 -0.60 -21.36
CA TYR A 86 -24.00 -0.82 -20.83
C TYR A 86 -25.08 -0.40 -21.85
N PHE A 87 -24.98 0.81 -22.39
CA PHE A 87 -25.98 1.33 -23.31
C PHE A 87 -25.93 0.66 -24.68
N ASP A 88 -24.72 0.42 -25.19
CA ASP A 88 -24.47 -0.30 -26.45
C ASP A 88 -25.10 -1.70 -26.39
N THR A 89 -24.87 -2.44 -25.29
CA THR A 89 -25.44 -3.79 -25.08
C THR A 89 -26.96 -3.77 -24.90
N SER A 90 -27.49 -2.73 -24.27
CA SER A 90 -28.94 -2.60 -24.07
C SER A 90 -29.72 -2.15 -25.32
N GLY A 91 -29.02 -1.71 -26.37
CA GLY A 91 -29.62 -1.10 -27.56
C GLY A 91 -30.33 0.23 -27.30
N LYS A 92 -30.12 0.86 -26.13
CA LYS A 92 -30.78 2.10 -25.73
C LYS A 92 -29.89 3.30 -26.06
N ILE A 93 -30.44 4.30 -26.74
CA ILE A 93 -29.79 5.61 -26.86
C ILE A 93 -30.00 6.37 -25.55
N ALA A 94 -28.92 6.61 -24.81
CA ALA A 94 -28.97 7.34 -23.56
C ALA A 94 -28.95 8.87 -23.80
N SER A 95 -29.76 9.60 -23.05
CA SER A 95 -29.56 11.04 -22.88
C SER A 95 -28.24 11.31 -22.17
N GLN A 96 -27.75 12.56 -22.26
CA GLN A 96 -26.54 12.97 -21.54
C GLN A 96 -26.70 12.82 -20.01
N ASN A 97 -27.89 13.12 -19.48
CA ASN A 97 -28.18 13.02 -18.04
C ASN A 97 -28.18 11.56 -17.58
N LEU A 98 -28.83 10.68 -18.34
CA LEU A 98 -28.88 9.26 -18.04
C LEU A 98 -27.49 8.62 -18.14
N PHE A 99 -26.70 9.00 -19.16
CA PHE A 99 -25.33 8.55 -19.33
C PHE A 99 -24.44 8.99 -18.17
N ALA A 100 -24.49 10.27 -17.76
CA ALA A 100 -23.73 10.79 -16.63
C ALA A 100 -24.10 10.08 -15.32
N SER A 101 -25.39 9.86 -15.09
CA SER A 101 -25.89 9.10 -13.93
C SER A 101 -25.40 7.65 -13.93
N LYS A 102 -25.33 7.02 -15.11
CA LYS A 102 -24.82 5.66 -15.26
C LYS A 102 -23.32 5.56 -15.03
N LYS A 103 -22.54 6.48 -15.58
CA LYS A 103 -21.11 6.63 -15.28
C LYS A 103 -20.89 6.78 -13.77
N GLY A 104 -21.69 7.61 -13.10
CA GLY A 104 -21.63 7.80 -11.65
C GLY A 104 -21.86 6.50 -10.86
N GLN A 105 -22.76 5.63 -11.32
CA GLN A 105 -22.95 4.29 -10.74
C GLN A 105 -21.68 3.45 -10.85
N PHE A 106 -21.05 3.36 -12.03
CA PHE A 106 -19.82 2.59 -12.23
C PHE A 106 -18.63 3.12 -11.42
N ILE A 107 -18.53 4.45 -11.21
CA ILE A 107 -17.53 5.01 -10.30
C ILE A 107 -17.72 4.46 -8.88
N ARG A 108 -18.96 4.46 -8.38
CA ARG A 108 -19.28 3.96 -7.02
C ARG A 108 -19.02 2.46 -6.90
N LEU A 109 -19.38 1.68 -7.92
CA LEU A 109 -19.15 0.24 -7.95
C LEU A 109 -17.65 -0.08 -7.88
N GLN A 110 -16.82 0.55 -8.72
CA GLN A 110 -15.38 0.34 -8.69
C GLN A 110 -14.76 0.69 -7.33
N HIS A 111 -15.17 1.80 -6.71
CA HIS A 111 -14.75 2.12 -5.35
C HIS A 111 -15.19 1.06 -4.32
N SER A 112 -16.38 0.48 -4.48
CA SER A 112 -16.87 -0.59 -3.59
C SER A 112 -16.03 -1.86 -3.75
N HIS A 113 -15.84 -2.30 -4.99
CA HIS A 113 -15.02 -3.47 -5.34
C HIS A 113 -13.60 -3.33 -4.83
N LEU A 114 -12.99 -2.15 -5.03
CA LEU A 114 -11.65 -1.87 -4.54
C LEU A 114 -11.56 -1.97 -3.01
N LYS A 115 -12.49 -1.32 -2.29
CA LYS A 115 -12.53 -1.38 -0.83
C LYS A 115 -12.71 -2.81 -0.30
N HIS A 116 -13.58 -3.59 -0.94
CA HIS A 116 -13.80 -4.99 -0.55
C HIS A 116 -12.58 -5.85 -0.82
N HIS A 117 -11.91 -5.68 -1.97
CA HIS A 117 -10.71 -6.44 -2.32
C HIS A 117 -9.57 -6.23 -1.32
N PHE A 118 -9.33 -4.99 -0.91
CA PHE A 118 -8.28 -4.64 0.05
C PHE A 118 -8.75 -4.67 1.52
N ASN A 119 -10.01 -5.05 1.78
CA ASN A 119 -10.61 -5.07 3.11
C ASN A 119 -10.46 -3.75 3.89
N VAL A 120 -10.77 -2.63 3.23
CA VAL A 120 -10.66 -1.28 3.80
C VAL A 120 -11.98 -0.52 3.77
N THR A 121 -12.19 0.38 4.74
CA THR A 121 -13.41 1.20 4.82
C THR A 121 -13.44 2.36 3.82
N LYS A 122 -12.26 2.91 3.49
CA LYS A 122 -12.06 3.96 2.48
C LYS A 122 -10.93 3.51 1.56
N TYR A 123 -11.03 3.81 0.27
CA TYR A 123 -9.96 3.45 -0.67
C TYR A 123 -8.65 4.19 -0.35
N THR A 124 -8.72 5.36 0.31
CA THR A 124 -7.55 6.08 0.81
C THR A 124 -6.91 5.44 2.04
N HIS A 125 -7.46 4.34 2.57
CA HIS A 125 -6.83 3.55 3.64
C HIS A 125 -6.10 2.32 3.09
N ILE A 126 -6.05 2.14 1.77
CA ILE A 126 -5.15 1.14 1.17
C ILE A 126 -3.74 1.49 1.59
N LYS A 127 -2.91 0.49 1.89
CA LYS A 127 -1.52 0.71 2.26
C LYS A 127 -0.72 1.23 1.07
N HIS A 128 0.27 2.08 1.34
CA HIS A 128 1.20 2.56 0.32
C HIS A 128 1.91 1.40 -0.39
N THR A 129 2.32 0.37 0.35
CA THR A 129 2.95 -0.85 -0.20
C THR A 129 2.04 -1.67 -1.12
N GLU A 130 0.74 -1.36 -1.16
CA GLU A 130 -0.26 -2.04 -1.99
C GLU A 130 -0.81 -1.15 -3.13
N ALA A 131 -0.31 0.07 -3.30
CA ALA A 131 -0.82 1.01 -4.31
C ALA A 131 -0.78 0.44 -5.74
N GLU A 132 0.35 -0.12 -6.16
CA GLU A 132 0.51 -0.74 -7.49
C GLU A 132 -0.42 -1.95 -7.69
N LYS A 133 -0.68 -2.71 -6.63
CA LYS A 133 -1.66 -3.81 -6.68
C LYS A 133 -3.07 -3.26 -6.84
N ALA A 134 -3.41 -2.15 -6.18
CA ALA A 134 -4.70 -1.49 -6.32
C ALA A 134 -4.92 -0.97 -7.75
N PHE A 135 -3.89 -0.36 -8.36
CA PHE A 135 -3.98 0.08 -9.75
C PHE A 135 -4.17 -1.11 -10.70
N SER A 136 -3.42 -2.18 -10.50
CA SER A 136 -3.49 -3.40 -11.32
C SER A 136 -4.86 -4.07 -11.20
N TYR A 137 -5.39 -4.17 -9.98
CA TYR A 137 -6.73 -4.69 -9.72
C TYR A 137 -7.81 -3.88 -10.45
N LEU A 138 -7.81 -2.54 -10.30
CA LEU A 138 -8.76 -1.68 -11.02
C LEU A 138 -8.66 -1.87 -12.54
N LYS A 139 -7.45 -1.85 -13.11
CA LYS A 139 -7.22 -2.05 -14.55
C LYS A 139 -7.68 -3.42 -15.04
N SER A 140 -7.73 -4.42 -14.16
CA SER A 140 -8.23 -5.77 -14.48
C SER A 140 -9.75 -5.87 -14.51
N LEU A 141 -10.48 -4.91 -13.91
CA LEU A 141 -11.94 -4.89 -13.96
C LEU A 141 -12.43 -4.69 -15.39
N THR A 142 -13.38 -5.52 -15.78
CA THR A 142 -14.12 -5.47 -17.04
C THR A 142 -15.61 -5.22 -16.77
N PHE A 143 -16.41 -4.99 -17.81
CA PHE A 143 -17.85 -4.84 -17.67
C PHE A 143 -18.51 -6.07 -17.00
N ASP A 144 -18.05 -7.27 -17.35
CA ASP A 144 -18.54 -8.54 -16.77
C ASP A 144 -18.11 -8.76 -15.31
N SER A 145 -17.25 -7.91 -14.76
CA SER A 145 -16.89 -7.96 -13.34
C SER A 145 -18.03 -7.50 -12.43
N PHE A 146 -19.08 -6.89 -12.97
CA PHE A 146 -20.23 -6.42 -12.22
C PHE A 146 -21.46 -7.30 -12.45
N SER A 147 -22.14 -7.67 -11.37
CA SER A 147 -23.38 -8.43 -11.46
C SER A 147 -24.52 -7.63 -12.09
N LEU A 148 -25.49 -8.34 -12.69
CA LEU A 148 -26.73 -7.74 -13.22
C LEU A 148 -27.47 -6.90 -12.16
N PHE A 149 -27.41 -7.34 -10.91
CA PHE A 149 -27.98 -6.59 -9.78
C PHE A 149 -27.25 -5.26 -9.61
N GLU A 150 -25.92 -5.25 -9.55
CA GLU A 150 -25.12 -4.03 -9.37
C GLU A 150 -25.31 -3.01 -10.48
N ILE A 151 -25.45 -3.47 -11.73
CA ILE A 151 -25.58 -2.61 -12.91
C ILE A 151 -27.02 -2.25 -13.25
N ARG A 152 -28.03 -2.71 -12.50
CA ARG A 152 -29.42 -2.36 -12.78
C ARG A 152 -29.66 -0.84 -12.73
N GLU A 153 -30.73 -0.38 -13.35
CA GLU A 153 -31.14 1.02 -13.27
C GLU A 153 -31.46 1.40 -11.82
N THR A 154 -30.78 2.43 -11.31
CA THR A 154 -31.02 2.97 -9.97
C THR A 154 -32.34 3.76 -9.94
N PRO A 155 -32.94 4.00 -8.77
CA PRO A 155 -34.15 4.83 -8.66
C PRO A 155 -34.00 6.19 -9.36
N LYS A 156 -32.84 6.84 -9.21
CA LYS A 156 -32.57 8.14 -9.86
C LYS A 156 -32.49 8.03 -11.39
N GLN A 157 -31.94 6.94 -11.91
CA GLN A 157 -31.90 6.69 -13.36
C GLN A 157 -33.30 6.43 -13.91
N LYS A 158 -34.15 5.69 -13.18
CA LYS A 158 -35.55 5.48 -13.55
C LYS A 158 -36.35 6.78 -13.58
N GLU A 159 -36.12 7.65 -12.60
CA GLU A 159 -36.72 8.99 -12.54
C GLU A 159 -36.31 9.83 -13.77
N ILE A 160 -35.02 9.85 -14.13
CA ILE A 160 -34.53 10.54 -15.33
C ILE A 160 -35.24 10.01 -16.59
N ILE A 161 -35.34 8.68 -16.73
CA ILE A 161 -36.02 8.05 -17.86
C ILE A 161 -37.50 8.46 -17.95
N ALA A 162 -38.21 8.47 -16.82
CA ALA A 162 -39.63 8.86 -16.79
C ALA A 162 -39.82 10.32 -17.21
N LEU A 163 -39.02 11.22 -16.63
CA LEU A 163 -39.07 12.65 -16.95
C LEU A 163 -38.76 12.92 -18.43
N GLU A 164 -37.78 12.22 -19.01
CA GLU A 164 -37.39 12.42 -20.41
C GLU A 164 -38.40 11.83 -21.42
N LYS A 165 -39.19 10.85 -21.01
CA LYS A 165 -40.29 10.31 -21.84
C LYS A 165 -41.55 11.17 -21.82
N GLY A 166 -41.61 12.18 -20.93
CA GLY A 166 -42.84 12.92 -20.68
C GLY A 166 -43.86 12.12 -19.87
N ASP A 167 -43.45 11.00 -19.26
CA ASP A 167 -44.26 10.23 -18.32
C ASP A 167 -44.25 10.95 -16.97
N VAL A 168 -44.92 12.10 -16.92
CA VAL A 168 -45.21 12.81 -15.68
C VAL A 168 -46.56 12.31 -15.18
N ALA A 169 -46.54 11.61 -14.05
CA ALA A 169 -47.73 11.40 -13.22
C ALA A 169 -48.04 12.69 -12.43
#